data_AF-A0A2E5PVD5-F1
#
_entry.id   AF-A0A2E5PVD5-F1
#
_cell.length_a   1.000
_cell.length_b   1.000
_cell.length_c   1.000
_cell.angle_alpha   90.00
_cell.angle_beta   90.00
_cell.angle_gamma   90.00
#
_symmetry.space_group_name_H-M   'P 1'
#
loop_
_entity.id
_entity.type
_entity.pdbx_description
1 polymer ?
#
loop_
_entity_poly.entity_id
_entity_poly.type
_entity_poly.pdbx_seq_one_letter_code
_entity_poly.pdbx_strand_id
1 'polypeptide(L)' 'MHFPATWHRVVNHGQDRYPQVLVYDPNFDCLVEPLNCCVSEKHPPAYQPITMGQFLEDTFNKTFV' A
#
# COMPACT_ATOMS: atom_id res chain seq x y z
N MET A 1 -11.69 8.01 9.59
CA MET A 1 -11.17 8.68 8.38
C MET A 1 -10.77 7.60 7.40
N HIS A 2 -11.11 7.72 6.13
CA HIS A 2 -10.83 6.69 5.12
C HIS A 2 -9.94 7.26 4.02
N PHE A 3 -8.81 6.62 3.76
CA PHE A 3 -7.84 7.02 2.75
C PHE A 3 -7.68 5.87 1.74
N PRO A 4 -8.26 5.99 0.54
CA PRO A 4 -8.17 4.94 -0.45
C PRO A 4 -6.79 4.92 -1.14
N ALA A 5 -6.23 3.73 -1.33
CA ALA A 5 -5.13 3.53 -2.26
C ALA A 5 -5.65 3.71 -3.70
N THR A 6 -5.34 4.85 -4.32
CA THR A 6 -5.93 5.22 -5.62
C THR A 6 -5.34 4.37 -6.74
N TRP A 7 -6.20 3.61 -7.42
CA TRP A 7 -5.83 2.89 -8.65
C TRP A 7 -5.50 3.88 -9.77
N HIS A 8 -4.34 3.69 -10.40
CA HIS A 8 -3.87 4.55 -11.47
C HIS A 8 -3.19 3.73 -12.58
N ARG A 9 -3.20 4.24 -13.81
CA ARG A 9 -2.52 3.66 -14.97
C ARG A 9 -1.96 4.77 -15.86
N VAL A 10 -0.91 4.46 -16.62
CA VAL A 10 -0.35 5.37 -17.63
C VAL A 10 -0.76 4.88 -19.02
N VAL A 11 -1.29 5.78 -19.84
CA VAL A 11 -1.58 5.54 -21.26
C VAL A 11 -0.61 6.38 -22.08
N ASN A 12 0.10 5.77 -23.02
CA ASN A 12 1.06 6.46 -23.88
C ASN A 12 0.34 7.02 -25.13
N HIS A 13 0.76 8.20 -25.58
CA HIS A 13 0.23 8.91 -26.75
C HIS A 13 1.28 9.12 -27.87
N GLY A 14 2.27 8.22 -27.95
CA GLY A 14 3.28 8.25 -29.01
C GLY A 14 4.38 9.30 -28.82
N GLN A 15 4.54 9.79 -27.60
CA GLN A 15 5.61 10.71 -27.22
C GLN A 15 6.43 10.11 -26.08
N ASP A 16 7.74 10.36 -26.10
CA ASP A 16 8.63 9.95 -25.02
C ASP A 16 8.23 10.65 -23.72
N ARG A 17 8.15 9.88 -22.64
CA ARG A 17 7.77 10.35 -21.31
C ARG A 17 8.73 9.77 -20.26
N TYR A 18 9.30 10.64 -19.45
CA TYR A 18 10.28 10.29 -18.43
C TYR A 18 9.75 10.67 -17.03
N PRO A 19 8.84 9.87 -16.43
CA PRO A 19 8.34 10.16 -15.11
C PRO A 19 9.38 9.82 -14.05
N GLN A 20 9.44 10.64 -13.00
CA GLN A 20 10.11 10.30 -11.75
C GLN A 20 9.04 10.01 -10.71
N VAL A 21 9.06 8.81 -10.13
CA VAL A 21 8.13 8.41 -9.06
C VAL A 21 8.93 8.29 -7.78
N LEU A 22 8.42 8.91 -6.72
CA LEU A 22 8.94 8.76 -5.38
C LEU A 22 7.94 7.94 -4.58
N VAL A 23 8.38 6.76 -4.13
CA VAL A 23 7.59 5.85 -3.30
C VAL A 23 8.22 5.82 -1.92
N TYR A 24 7.37 5.90 -0.89
CA TYR A 24 7.80 5.83 0.50
C TYR A 24 7.15 4.62 1.15
N ASP A 25 7.98 3.74 1.67
CA ASP A 25 7.56 2.57 2.43
C ASP A 25 8.07 2.68 3.87
N PRO A 26 7.33 2.11 4.84
CA PRO A 26 7.85 1.86 6.17
C PRO A 26 9.10 0.96 6.14
N ASN A 27 9.84 0.91 7.26
CA ASN A 27 10.90 -0.08 7.44
C ASN A 27 10.34 -1.51 7.28
N PHE A 28 11.18 -2.43 6.82
CA PHE A 28 10.78 -3.81 6.52
C PHE A 28 10.17 -4.55 7.72
N ASP A 29 10.68 -4.29 8.92
CA ASP A 29 10.23 -4.86 10.19
C ASP A 29 9.09 -4.04 10.85
N CYS A 30 8.67 -2.93 10.25
CA CYS A 30 7.59 -2.11 10.78
C CYS A 30 6.28 -2.91 10.80
N LEU A 31 5.67 -3.02 11.99
CA LEU A 31 4.32 -3.55 12.14
C LEU A 31 3.32 -2.51 11.65
N VAL A 32 2.57 -2.84 10.61
CA VAL A 32 1.51 -2.02 10.05
C VAL A 32 0.17 -2.50 10.62
N GLU A 33 -0.50 -1.62 11.35
CA GLU A 33 -1.81 -1.87 11.96
C GLU A 33 -2.68 -0.60 11.94
N PRO A 34 -4.02 -0.72 12.02
CA PRO A 34 -4.89 0.44 12.06
C PRO A 34 -4.58 1.36 13.23
N LEU A 35 -4.33 2.65 12.96
CA LEU A 35 -4.08 3.63 14.00
C LEU A 35 -5.28 3.74 14.95
N ASN A 36 -5.03 3.91 16.25
CA ASN A 36 -6.07 4.01 17.27
C ASN A 36 -7.11 5.11 16.96
N CYS A 37 -6.70 6.23 16.36
CA CYS A 37 -7.60 7.31 15.98
C CYS A 37 -8.51 6.98 14.77
N CYS A 38 -8.25 5.88 14.08
CA CYS A 38 -9.01 5.40 12.93
C CYS A 38 -9.97 4.25 13.27
N VAL A 39 -9.92 3.74 14.51
CA VAL A 39 -10.74 2.61 14.98
C VAL A 39 -11.79 3.10 15.98
N SER A 40 -13.02 2.55 15.89
CA SER A 40 -14.10 2.80 16.85
C SER A 40 -15.11 1.64 16.84
N GLU A 41 -16.09 1.64 17.75
CA GLU A 41 -17.17 0.63 17.74
C GLU A 41 -17.93 0.57 16.41
N LYS A 42 -18.11 1.72 15.73
CA LYS A 42 -18.79 1.81 14.43
C LYS A 42 -17.85 1.50 13.25
N HIS A 43 -16.55 1.54 13.48
CA HIS A 43 -15.52 1.31 12.47
C HIS A 43 -14.42 0.43 13.07
N PRO A 44 -14.68 -0.88 13.24
CA PRO A 44 -13.69 -1.80 13.79
C PRO A 44 -12.51 -1.99 12.83
N PRO A 45 -11.37 -2.54 13.29
CA PRO A 45 -10.24 -2.87 12.44
C PRO A 45 -10.66 -3.77 11.28
N ALA A 46 -10.43 -3.31 10.04
CA ALA A 46 -10.78 -4.06 8.84
C ALA A 46 -9.71 -5.10 8.44
N TYR A 47 -8.49 -4.95 8.95
CA TYR A 47 -7.33 -5.76 8.59
C TYR A 47 -6.57 -6.18 9.84
N GLN A 48 -5.94 -7.35 9.79
CA GLN A 48 -5.04 -7.83 10.84
C GLN A 48 -3.68 -7.13 10.72
N PRO A 49 -2.94 -6.96 11.85
CA PRO A 49 -1.58 -6.47 11.81
C PRO A 49 -0.68 -7.35 10.91
N ILE A 50 0.21 -6.71 10.15
CA ILE A 50 1.18 -7.37 9.26
C ILE A 50 2.47 -6.56 9.22
N THR A 51 3.64 -7.19 9.08
CA THR A 51 4.87 -6.42 8.84
C THR A 51 4.95 -5.95 7.39
N MET A 52 5.59 -4.80 7.15
CA MET A 52 5.78 -4.31 5.77
C MET A 52 6.49 -5.34 4.90
N GLY A 53 7.50 -6.02 5.43
CA GLY A 53 8.24 -7.05 4.73
C GLY A 53 7.38 -8.23 4.29
N GLN A 54 6.53 -8.74 5.18
CA GLN A 54 5.62 -9.83 4.85
C GLN A 54 4.59 -9.42 3.80
N PHE A 55 4.05 -8.20 3.90
CA PHE A 55 3.15 -7.66 2.89
C PHE A 55 3.81 -7.56 1.50
N LEU A 56 5.06 -7.09 1.43
CA LEU A 56 5.81 -7.00 0.18
C LEU A 56 6.06 -8.38 -0.41
N GLU A 57 6.60 -9.32 0.37
CA GLU A 57 6.86 -10.69 -0.08
C GLU A 57 5.59 -11.36 -0.62
N ASP A 58 4.49 -11.30 0.13
CA ASP A 58 3.19 -11.85 -0.30
C ASP A 58 2.70 -11.23 -1.61
N THR A 59 2.91 -9.93 -1.80
CA THR A 59 2.47 -9.20 -3.00
C THR A 59 3.32 -9.57 -4.21
N PHE A 60 4.64 -9.62 -4.06
CA PHE A 60 5.56 -10.02 -5.11
C PHE A 60 5.36 -11.49 -5.50
N ASN A 61 5.21 -12.38 -4.53
CA ASN A 61 4.95 -13.80 -4.78
C ASN A 61 3.65 -14.03 -5.55
N LYS A 62 2.58 -13.27 -5.28
CA LYS A 62 1.32 -13.38 -6.05
C LYS A 62 1.43 -12.92 -7.50
N THR A 63 2.42 -12.10 -7.81
CA THR A 63 2.55 -11.44 -9.12
C THR A 63 3.60 -12.09 -10.00
N PHE A 64 4.70 -12.55 -9.41
CA PHE A 64 5.90 -12.98 -10.13
C PHE A 64 6.25 -14.46 -9.95
N VAL A 65 5.56 -15.17 -9.07
CA VAL A 65 5.68 -16.62 -8.87
C VAL A 65 4.36 -17.27 -9.28
#